data_AF-A0A645DYQ8-F1
#
_entry.id   AF-A0A645DYQ8-F1
#
_cell.length_a   1.000
_cell.length_b   1.000
_cell.length_c   1.000
_cell.angle_alpha   90.00
_cell.angle_beta   90.00
_cell.angle_gamma   90.00
#
_symmetry.space_group_name_H-M   'P 1'
#
loop_
_entity.id
_entity.type
_entity.pdbx_description
1 polymer ?
#
loop_
_entity_poly.entity_id
_entity_poly.type
_entity_poly.pdbx_seq_one_letter_code
_entity_poly.pdbx_strand_id
1 'polypeptide(L)'
;MLVVHGTTHYTEPAEQLERIAAALRSDLGREVFATNHLGEPHYQAISGEHPYIVQRLFFTDGYLAKKIGVWFENNRPQDVLLEQLLDAEAVHAALKERLEDAGCIR
;
A
#
# COMPACT_ATOMS: atom_id res chain seq x y z
N MET A 1 5.66 -3.49 -4.09
CA MET A 1 5.79 -3.20 -2.64
C MET A 1 4.55 -2.44 -2.20
N LEU A 2 3.95 -2.88 -1.10
CA LEU A 2 2.84 -2.20 -0.44
C LEU A 2 3.38 -1.54 0.82
N VAL A 3 3.07 -0.25 1.01
CA VAL A 3 3.48 0.51 2.19
C VAL A 3 2.23 1.00 2.93
N VAL A 4 2.04 0.56 4.16
CA VAL A 4 0.96 1.02 5.06
C VAL A 4 1.51 1.89 6.18
N HIS A 5 0.62 2.50 6.96
CA HIS A 5 0.99 3.16 8.22
C HIS A 5 1.70 2.19 9.19
N GLY A 6 1.12 1.01 9.42
CA GLY A 6 1.64 0.03 10.38
C GLY A 6 1.38 0.44 11.84
N THR A 7 1.67 -0.45 12.77
CA THR A 7 1.54 -0.21 14.21
C THR A 7 2.45 -1.20 14.95
N THR A 8 2.95 -0.81 16.12
CA THR A 8 3.71 -1.70 17.01
C THR A 8 2.87 -2.21 18.18
N HIS A 9 1.60 -1.82 18.25
CA HIS A 9 0.76 -2.08 19.42
C HIS A 9 -0.04 -3.39 19.32
N TYR A 10 -0.31 -3.87 18.11
CA TYR A 10 -1.17 -5.03 17.85
C TYR A 10 -0.89 -5.60 16.45
N THR A 11 -1.19 -6.88 16.21
CA THR A 11 -0.71 -7.62 15.02
C THR A 11 -1.69 -7.62 13.84
N GLU A 12 -2.97 -7.35 14.09
CA GLU A 12 -4.04 -7.53 13.13
C GLU A 12 -3.85 -6.72 11.83
N PRO A 13 -3.36 -5.46 11.84
CA PRO A 13 -3.09 -4.72 10.60
C PRO A 13 -2.00 -5.35 9.74
N ALA A 14 -0.95 -5.89 10.37
CA ALA A 14 0.12 -6.58 9.65
C ALA A 14 -0.42 -7.88 9.03
N GLU A 15 -1.23 -8.63 9.77
CA GLU A 15 -1.91 -9.83 9.26
C GLU A 15 -2.87 -9.51 8.10
N GLN A 16 -3.63 -8.41 8.21
CA GLN A 16 -4.51 -7.93 7.14
C GLN A 16 -3.72 -7.56 5.88
N LEU A 17 -2.63 -6.81 6.03
CA LEU A 17 -1.76 -6.45 4.91
C LEU A 17 -1.13 -7.69 4.27
N GLU A 18 -0.69 -8.65 5.07
CA GLU A 18 -0.08 -9.87 4.57
C GLU A 18 -1.08 -10.72 3.79
N ARG A 19 -2.35 -10.76 4.20
CA ARG A 19 -3.42 -11.39 3.41
C ARG A 19 -3.59 -10.73 2.04
N ILE A 20 -3.55 -9.41 1.98
CA ILE A 20 -3.61 -8.67 0.69
C ILE A 20 -2.38 -9.00 -0.17
N ALA A 21 -1.19 -8.96 0.42
CA ALA A 21 0.04 -9.27 -0.31
C ALA A 21 0.06 -10.73 -0.80
N ALA A 22 -0.40 -11.68 0.00
CA ALA A 22 -0.48 -13.09 -0.39
C ALA A 22 -1.42 -13.31 -1.58
N ALA A 23 -2.60 -12.68 -1.58
CA ALA A 23 -3.53 -12.72 -2.71
C ALA A 23 -2.87 -12.15 -3.98
N LEU A 24 -2.25 -10.97 -3.89
CA LEU A 24 -1.56 -10.36 -5.04
C LEU A 24 -0.38 -11.20 -5.54
N ARG A 25 0.38 -11.86 -4.65
CA ARG A 25 1.47 -12.77 -5.07
C ARG A 25 0.91 -13.95 -5.88
N SER A 26 -0.20 -14.52 -5.41
CA SER A 26 -0.89 -15.61 -6.10
C SER A 26 -1.39 -15.18 -7.47
N ASP A 27 -2.05 -14.02 -7.57
CA ASP A 27 -2.67 -13.54 -8.80
C ASP A 27 -1.64 -13.08 -9.85
N LEU A 28 -0.56 -12.44 -9.41
CA LEU A 28 0.45 -11.87 -10.29
C LEU A 28 1.58 -12.85 -10.65
N GLY A 29 1.74 -13.93 -9.87
CA GLY A 29 2.91 -14.82 -9.97
C GLY A 29 4.24 -14.10 -9.70
N ARG A 30 4.22 -13.06 -8.86
CA ARG A 30 5.38 -12.19 -8.56
C ARG A 30 5.48 -11.93 -7.07
N GLU A 31 6.68 -11.56 -6.61
CA GLU A 31 6.86 -11.14 -5.22
C GLU A 31 6.14 -9.83 -4.93
N VAL A 32 5.48 -9.79 -3.77
CA VAL A 32 4.83 -8.60 -3.22
C VAL A 32 5.28 -8.46 -1.78
N PHE A 33 6.02 -7.39 -1.51
CA PHE A 33 6.50 -7.03 -0.18
C PHE A 33 5.43 -6.21 0.55
N ALA A 34 4.90 -6.75 1.64
CA ALA A 34 4.09 -6.03 2.62
C ALA A 34 5.03 -5.30 3.57
N THR A 35 4.95 -3.97 3.66
CA THR A 35 5.85 -3.16 4.49
C THR A 35 5.12 -2.08 5.27
N ASN A 36 5.70 -1.68 6.39
CA ASN A 36 5.15 -0.73 7.34
C ASN A 36 5.98 0.56 7.38
N HIS A 37 5.33 1.68 7.70
CA HIS A 37 6.00 2.88 8.18
C HIS A 37 6.32 2.81 9.69
N LEU A 38 5.47 2.15 10.48
CA LEU A 38 5.69 1.87 11.89
C LEU A 38 5.71 0.37 12.15
N GLY A 39 6.80 -0.12 12.72
CA GLY A 39 7.03 -1.54 12.97
C GLY A 39 7.68 -2.26 11.78
N GLU A 40 7.83 -3.57 11.92
CA GLU A 40 8.51 -4.42 10.95
C GLU A 40 7.53 -5.23 10.08
N PRO A 41 7.88 -5.57 8.83
CA PRO A 41 9.08 -5.11 8.12
C PRO A 41 8.95 -3.64 7.69
N HIS A 42 9.95 -2.83 8.01
CA HIS A 42 9.93 -1.40 7.70
C HIS A 42 10.31 -1.14 6.23
N TYR A 43 9.60 -0.26 5.53
CA TYR A 43 9.81 -0.03 4.07
C TYR A 43 11.25 0.39 3.72
N GLN A 44 11.92 1.12 4.62
CA GLN A 44 13.30 1.57 4.40
C GLN A 44 14.34 0.45 4.52
N ALA A 45 13.98 -0.69 5.13
CA ALA A 45 14.87 -1.83 5.29
C ALA A 45 14.87 -2.74 4.05
N ILE A 46 13.91 -2.57 3.13
CA ILE A 46 13.90 -3.37 1.90
C ILE A 46 15.03 -2.91 0.98
N SER A 47 15.85 -3.89 0.59
CA SER A 47 16.96 -3.72 -0.33
C SER A 47 16.75 -4.61 -1.56
N GLY A 48 17.28 -4.16 -2.69
CA GLY A 48 17.17 -4.85 -3.97
C GLY A 48 17.73 -3.99 -5.09
N GLU A 49 18.41 -4.65 -6.03
CA GLU A 49 19.00 -4.02 -7.21
C GLU A 49 17.95 -3.62 -8.26
N HIS A 50 16.82 -4.35 -8.29
CA HIS A 50 15.75 -4.08 -9.22
C HIS A 50 14.76 -3.02 -8.70
N PRO A 51 14.21 -2.19 -9.59
CA PRO A 51 13.13 -1.26 -9.25
C PRO A 51 11.90 -1.96 -8.68
N TYR A 52 11.32 -1.37 -7.63
CA TYR A 52 10.00 -1.77 -7.14
C TYR A 52 8.91 -0.90 -7.75
N ILE A 53 7.73 -1.50 -7.96
CA ILE A 53 6.48 -0.73 -8.06
C ILE A 53 5.94 -0.54 -6.65
N VAL A 54 5.75 0.69 -6.21
CA VAL A 54 5.43 1.06 -4.82
C VAL A 54 4.02 1.63 -4.74
N GLN A 55 3.10 0.88 -4.10
CA GLN A 55 1.78 1.38 -3.74
C GLN A 55 1.77 1.80 -2.27
N ARG A 56 1.45 3.07 -2.03
CA ARG A 56 1.17 3.59 -0.69
C ARG A 56 -0.31 3.37 -0.40
N LEU A 57 -0.63 2.59 0.62
CA LEU A 57 -2.00 2.23 1.01
C LEU A 57 -2.55 3.24 2.02
N PHE A 58 -2.70 4.48 1.57
CA PHE A 58 -3.28 5.57 2.33
C PHE A 58 -4.47 6.14 1.55
N PHE A 59 -5.60 6.34 2.22
CA PHE A 59 -6.81 6.92 1.63
C PHE A 59 -6.84 8.45 1.72
N THR A 60 -5.78 9.09 2.21
CA THR A 60 -5.71 10.55 2.32
C THR A 60 -4.33 11.05 1.91
N ASP A 61 -4.30 12.24 1.29
CA ASP A 61 -3.08 12.99 1.00
C ASP A 61 -2.50 13.64 2.27
N GLY A 62 -2.18 12.82 3.25
CA GLY A 62 -1.65 13.26 4.53
C GLY A 62 -0.14 13.54 4.49
N TYR A 63 0.35 14.25 5.50
CA TYR A 63 1.79 14.48 5.73
C TYR A 63 2.61 13.18 5.61
N LEU A 64 2.07 12.07 6.09
CA LEU A 64 2.78 10.79 6.09
C LEU A 64 2.97 10.21 4.67
N ALA A 65 1.91 10.22 3.84
CA ALA A 65 1.99 9.73 2.46
C ALA A 65 3.00 10.55 1.63
N LYS A 66 3.05 11.87 1.87
CA LYS A 66 4.06 12.77 1.29
C LYS A 66 5.46 12.45 1.78
N LYS A 67 5.67 12.30 3.09
CA LYS A 67 6.97 11.99 3.69
C LYS A 67 7.55 10.68 3.14
N ILE A 68 6.72 9.65 2.98
CA ILE A 68 7.13 8.37 2.39
C ILE A 68 7.49 8.56 0.91
N GLY A 69 6.69 9.32 0.16
CA GLY A 69 6.97 9.63 -1.25
C GLY A 69 8.34 10.30 -1.44
N VAL A 70 8.59 11.38 -0.69
CA VAL A 70 9.86 12.12 -0.69
C VAL A 70 11.04 11.22 -0.31
N TRP A 71 10.84 10.24 0.58
CA TRP A 71 11.91 9.29 0.91
C TRP A 71 12.30 8.44 -0.30
N PHE A 72 11.34 7.87 -1.03
CA PHE A 72 11.65 7.07 -2.22
C PHE A 72 12.28 7.91 -3.32
N GLU A 73 11.75 9.11 -3.58
CA GLU A 73 12.32 10.03 -4.58
C GLU A 73 13.80 10.32 -4.32
N ASN A 74 14.20 10.47 -3.05
CA ASN A 74 15.58 10.78 -2.68
C ASN A 74 16.50 9.56 -2.56
N ASN A 75 15.98 8.40 -2.14
CA ASN A 75 16.82 7.24 -1.78
C ASN A 75 16.73 6.08 -2.78
N ARG A 76 15.62 5.99 -3.53
CA ARG A 76 15.35 4.94 -4.52
C ARG A 76 14.66 5.54 -5.76
N PRO A 77 15.26 6.53 -6.45
CA PRO A 77 14.65 7.21 -7.59
C PRO A 77 14.32 6.29 -8.77
N GLN A 78 14.89 5.08 -8.80
CA GLN A 78 14.57 4.05 -9.78
C GLN A 78 13.21 3.37 -9.54
N ASP A 79 12.67 3.42 -8.31
CA ASP A 79 11.39 2.79 -7.98
C ASP A 79 10.22 3.61 -8.57
N VAL A 80 9.17 2.92 -8.98
CA VAL A 80 7.97 3.54 -9.56
C VAL A 80 6.93 3.72 -8.46
N LEU A 81 6.71 4.97 -8.06
CA LEU A 81 5.67 5.31 -7.09
C LEU A 81 4.34 5.46 -7.82
N LEU A 82 3.39 4.62 -7.44
CA LEU A 82 2.03 4.75 -7.94
C LEU A 82 1.36 6.00 -7.34
N GLU A 83 0.35 6.47 -8.06
CA GLU A 83 -0.53 7.54 -7.62
C GLU A 83 -1.23 7.17 -6.30
N GLN A 84 -1.87 8.18 -5.69
CA GLN A 84 -2.57 7.92 -4.45
C GLN A 84 -3.71 6.95 -4.67
N LEU A 85 -3.88 6.04 -3.73
CA LEU A 85 -4.90 4.99 -3.86
C LEU A 85 -6.30 5.59 -3.99
N LEU A 86 -6.58 6.71 -3.30
CA LEU A 86 -7.87 7.40 -3.39
C LEU A 86 -8.18 7.92 -4.80
N ASP A 87 -7.17 8.32 -5.57
CA ASP A 87 -7.35 8.89 -6.90
C ASP A 87 -7.59 7.80 -7.97
N ALA A 88 -7.34 6.53 -7.63
CA ALA A 88 -7.51 5.42 -8.55
C ALA A 88 -9.00 5.13 -8.83
N GLU A 89 -9.37 5.08 -10.11
CA GLU A 89 -10.74 4.75 -10.55
C GLU A 89 -11.26 3.44 -9.94
N ALA A 90 -10.36 2.46 -9.76
CA ALA A 90 -10.67 1.18 -9.14
C ALA A 90 -11.20 1.32 -7.70
N VAL A 91 -10.70 2.29 -6.92
CA VAL A 91 -11.20 2.54 -5.56
C VAL A 91 -12.60 3.14 -5.60
N HIS A 92 -12.85 4.09 -6.50
CA HIS A 92 -14.19 4.65 -6.67
C HIS A 92 -15.20 3.57 -7.07
N ALA A 93 -14.83 2.68 -7.98
CA ALA A 93 -15.66 1.54 -8.38
C ALA A 93 -15.94 0.59 -7.21
N ALA A 94 -14.90 0.20 -6.46
CA ALA A 94 -15.04 -0.68 -5.30
C ALA A 94 -15.89 -0.07 -4.18
N LEU A 95 -15.77 1.24 -3.94
CA LEU A 95 -16.61 1.96 -2.98
C LEU A 95 -18.07 2.02 -3.43
N LYS A 96 -18.31 2.26 -4.72
CA LYS A 96 -19.66 2.27 -5.29
C LYS A 96 -20.34 0.90 -5.12
N GLU A 97 -19.69 -0.18 -5.54
CA GLU A 97 -20.19 -1.56 -5.40
C GLU A 97 -20.55 -1.87 -3.94
N ARG A 98 -19.64 -1.53 -3.00
CA ARG A 98 -19.88 -1.74 -1.57
C ARG A 98 -21.09 -0.97 -1.02
N LEU A 99 -21.35 0.24 -1.53
CA LEU A 99 -22.49 1.05 -1.11
C LEU A 99 -23.81 0.55 -1.72
N GLU A 100 -23.78 0.04 -2.95
CA GLU A 100 -24.91 -0.63 -3.60
C GLU A 100 -25.28 -1.92 -2.85
N ASP A 101 -24.29 -2.75 -2.51
CA ASP A 101 -24.48 -3.98 -1.73
C ASP A 101 -25.03 -3.73 -0.32
N ALA A 102 -24.62 -2.64 0.31
CA ALA A 102 -25.15 -2.22 1.61
C ALA A 102 -26.58 -1.68 1.54
N GLY A 103 -27.14 -1.49 0.33
CA GLY A 103 -28.45 -0.88 0.11
C GLY A 103 -28.50 0.62 0.42
N CYS A 104 -27.34 1.28 0.49
CA CYS A 104 -27.21 2.69 0.86
C CYS A 104 -27.41 3.65 -0.32
N ILE A 105 -27.38 3.15 -1.56
CA ILE A 105 -27.65 3.92 -2.77
C ILE A 105 -28.78 3.21 -3.53
N ARG A 106 -29.82 3.96 -3.89
CA ARG A 106 -30.92 3.54 -4.78
C ARG A 106 -31.00 4.49 -5.96
#